data_AF-A0A1G1BWB1-F1
#
_entry.id   AF-A0A1G1BWB1-F1
#
_cell.length_a   1.000
_cell.length_b   1.000
_cell.length_c   1.000
_cell.angle_alpha   90.00
_cell.angle_beta   90.00
_cell.angle_gamma   90.00
#
_symmetry.space_group_name_H-M   'P 1'
#
loop_
_entity.id
_entity.type
_entity.pdbx_description
1 polymer ?
#
loop_
_entity_poly.entity_id
_entity_poly.type
_entity_poly.pdbx_seq_one_letter_code
_entity_poly.pdbx_strand_id
1 'polypeptide(L)'
;MAAFAEERFYHDFLGARLGAVGASRILDTTVPETVEVVERRAPDGRRLVFLLNCSGNSVAVPLPRPYEDVWHNETVRSEVRLKPWGVRVLRG
;
A
#
# COMPACT_ATOMS: atom_id res chain seq x y z
N MET A 1 22.90 -4.92 26.77
CA MET A 1 22.34 -3.59 26.48
C MET A 1 21.95 -3.59 25.01
N ALA A 2 20.66 -3.46 24.68
CA ALA A 2 20.24 -3.37 23.28
C ALA A 2 20.44 -1.93 22.79
N ALA A 3 21.23 -1.74 21.74
CA ALA A 3 21.30 -0.47 21.03
C ALA A 3 20.19 -0.48 19.97
N PHE A 4 19.23 0.44 20.08
CA PHE A 4 18.25 0.68 19.03
C PHE A 4 18.91 1.52 17.95
N ALA A 5 18.82 1.07 16.69
CA ALA A 5 19.31 1.84 15.57
C ALA A 5 18.31 2.96 15.22
N GLU A 6 18.75 3.96 14.45
CA GLU A 6 17.86 4.99 13.91
C GLU A 6 16.98 4.43 12.79
N GLU A 7 15.84 5.06 12.53
CA GLU A 7 14.87 4.64 11.51
C GLU A 7 15.51 4.41 10.13
N ARG A 8 16.42 5.31 9.72
CA ARG A 8 17.15 5.22 8.46
C ARG A 8 17.91 3.90 8.31
N PHE A 9 18.52 3.41 9.39
CA PHE A 9 19.20 2.12 9.37
C PHE A 9 18.23 0.99 9.01
N TYR A 10 17.02 0.98 9.60
CA TYR A 10 16.03 -0.05 9.32
C TYR A 10 15.49 0.05 7.89
N HIS A 11 15.28 1.27 7.37
CA HIS A 11 14.86 1.46 5.98
C HIS A 11 15.90 0.88 5.00
N ASP A 12 17.17 1.22 5.17
CA ASP A 12 18.25 0.76 4.29
C ASP A 12 18.48 -0.76 4.44
N PHE A 13 18.51 -1.26 5.68
CA PHE A 13 18.72 -2.66 5.99
C PHE A 13 17.60 -3.56 5.44
N LEU A 14 16.33 -3.21 5.73
CA LEU A 14 15.19 -3.98 5.25
C LEU A 14 15.04 -3.87 3.73
N GLY A 15 15.24 -2.68 3.16
CA GLY A 15 15.20 -2.49 1.72
C GLY A 15 16.16 -3.41 0.96
N ALA A 16 17.41 -3.50 1.42
CA ALA A 16 18.41 -4.40 0.81
C ALA A 16 18.05 -5.88 0.96
N ARG A 17 17.53 -6.29 2.12
CA ARG A 17 17.21 -7.71 2.40
C ARG A 17 15.93 -8.19 1.71
N LEU A 18 14.91 -7.34 1.60
CA LEU A 18 13.66 -7.67 0.91
C LEU A 18 13.90 -7.98 -0.57
N GLY A 19 14.77 -7.21 -1.23
CA GLY A 19 15.17 -7.50 -2.62
C GLY A 19 15.87 -8.85 -2.78
N ALA A 20 16.74 -9.22 -1.83
CA ALA A 20 17.49 -10.48 -1.89
C ALA A 20 16.62 -11.74 -1.72
N VAL A 21 15.47 -11.63 -1.04
CA VAL A 21 14.54 -12.76 -0.82
C VAL A 21 13.38 -12.80 -1.82
N GLY A 22 13.37 -11.90 -2.81
CA GLY A 22 12.32 -11.83 -3.82
C GLY A 22 10.99 -11.29 -3.28
N ALA A 23 11.00 -10.57 -2.16
CA ALA A 23 9.79 -9.93 -1.64
C ALA A 23 9.39 -8.77 -2.57
N SER A 24 8.17 -8.82 -3.10
CA SER A 24 7.61 -7.80 -3.98
C SER A 24 6.68 -6.84 -3.22
N ARG A 25 6.60 -5.59 -3.69
CA ARG A 25 5.58 -4.64 -3.20
C ARG A 25 4.17 -5.12 -3.53
N ILE A 26 3.20 -4.81 -2.67
CA ILE A 26 1.78 -5.07 -2.93
C ILE A 26 1.28 -4.26 -4.12
N LEU A 27 1.68 -2.98 -4.19
CA LEU A 27 1.49 -2.12 -5.35
C LEU A 27 2.86 -1.79 -5.94
N ASP A 28 3.03 -2.07 -7.23
CA ASP A 28 4.25 -1.75 -7.96
C ASP A 28 4.26 -0.26 -8.38
N THR A 29 4.30 0.61 -7.38
CA THR A 29 4.24 2.07 -7.53
C THR A 29 4.83 2.74 -6.29
N THR A 30 5.04 4.05 -6.37
CA THR A 30 5.42 4.87 -5.21
C THR A 30 4.18 5.24 -4.42
N VAL A 31 4.11 4.78 -3.18
CA VAL A 31 3.00 5.05 -2.27
C VAL A 31 3.40 6.21 -1.33
N PRO A 32 2.53 7.20 -1.07
CA PRO A 32 2.81 8.24 -0.08
C PRO A 32 3.08 7.64 1.31
N GLU A 33 4.04 8.20 2.05
CA GLU A 33 4.45 7.70 3.38
C GLU A 33 3.30 7.64 4.39
N THR A 34 2.29 8.49 4.23
CA THR A 34 1.10 8.53 5.09
C THR A 34 0.06 7.47 4.73
N VAL A 35 0.30 6.61 3.75
CA VAL A 35 -0.64 5.59 3.30
C VAL A 35 -0.12 4.21 3.62
N GLU A 36 -0.88 3.47 4.42
CA GLU A 36 -0.63 2.05 4.66
C GLU A 36 -1.31 1.21 3.57
N VAL A 37 -0.59 0.20 3.06
CA VAL A 37 -1.07 -0.72 2.03
C VAL A 37 -1.04 -2.13 2.57
N VAL A 38 -2.21 -2.77 2.61
CA VAL A 38 -2.36 -4.13 3.15
C VAL A 38 -3.02 -5.03 2.13
N GLU A 39 -2.54 -6.27 2.00
CA GLU A 39 -3.11 -7.27 1.10
C GLU A 39 -3.79 -8.39 1.89
N ARG A 40 -4.96 -8.83 1.42
CA ARG A 40 -5.56 -10.10 1.84
C ARG A 40 -5.88 -10.95 0.62
N ARG A 41 -5.59 -12.25 0.73
CA ARG A 41 -5.93 -13.26 -0.28
C ARG A 41 -6.87 -14.31 0.30
N ALA A 42 -7.87 -14.69 -0.48
CA ALA A 42 -8.75 -15.80 -0.17
C ALA A 42 -8.22 -17.10 -0.84
N PRO A 43 -8.62 -18.29 -0.33
CA PRO A 43 -8.23 -19.57 -0.93
C PRO A 43 -8.65 -19.74 -2.40
N ASP A 44 -9.72 -19.06 -2.82
CA ASP A 44 -10.21 -19.04 -4.20
C ASP A 44 -9.44 -18.09 -5.13
N GLY A 45 -8.32 -17.53 -4.64
CA GLY A 45 -7.46 -16.64 -5.42
C GLY A 45 -7.92 -15.19 -5.45
N ARG A 46 -9.07 -14.84 -4.86
CA ARG A 46 -9.47 -13.43 -4.75
C ARG A 46 -8.45 -12.65 -3.94
N ARG A 47 -8.10 -11.47 -4.46
CA ARG A 47 -7.12 -10.55 -3.87
C ARG A 47 -7.80 -9.23 -3.56
N LEU A 48 -7.61 -8.74 -2.34
CA LEU A 48 -8.04 -7.41 -1.90
C LEU A 48 -6.82 -6.62 -1.42
N VAL A 49 -6.75 -5.36 -1.86
CA VAL A 49 -5.74 -4.39 -1.44
C VAL A 49 -6.44 -3.26 -0.70
N PHE A 50 -6.07 -3.04 0.55
CA PHE A 50 -6.60 -1.97 1.40
C PHE A 50 -5.62 -0.80 1.34
N LEU A 51 -6.14 0.39 1.06
CA LEU A 51 -5.42 1.65 1.13
C LEU A 51 -5.96 2.45 2.31
N LEU A 52 -5.13 2.72 3.31
CA LEU A 52 -5.51 3.45 4.51
C LEU A 52 -4.72 4.75 4.57
N ASN A 53 -5.41 5.89 4.52
CA ASN A 53 -4.77 7.18 4.75
C ASN A 53 -4.64 7.43 6.26
N CYS A 54 -3.41 7.37 6.77
CA CYS A 54 -3.09 7.57 8.18
C CYS A 54 -2.77 9.06 8.49
N SER A 55 -3.34 10.00 7.73
CA SER A 55 -3.16 11.43 7.94
C SER A 55 -4.48 12.23 7.89
N GLY A 56 -4.41 13.45 8.43
CA GLY A 56 -5.49 14.45 8.36
C GLY A 56 -5.61 15.17 7.02
N ASN A 57 -4.78 14.82 6.02
CA ASN A 57 -4.77 15.46 4.71
C ASN A 57 -5.33 14.52 3.65
N SER A 58 -5.92 15.06 2.58
CA SER A 58 -6.25 14.25 1.40
C SER A 58 -4.96 13.84 0.67
N VAL A 59 -4.90 12.60 0.20
CA VAL A 59 -3.73 12.07 -0.51
C VAL A 59 -4.16 11.31 -1.77
N ALA A 60 -3.30 11.31 -2.79
CA ALA A 60 -3.50 10.55 -4.02
C ALA A 60 -2.50 9.39 -4.06
N VAL A 61 -3.00 8.18 -4.31
CA VAL A 61 -2.20 6.97 -4.45
C VAL A 61 -2.19 6.57 -5.93
N PRO A 62 -1.05 6.64 -6.64
CA PRO A 62 -0.96 6.18 -8.01
C PRO A 62 -1.17 4.67 -8.10
N LEU A 63 -1.86 4.20 -9.13
CA LEU A 63 -2.12 2.79 -9.38
C LEU A 63 -1.32 2.30 -10.61
N PRO A 64 -0.67 1.12 -10.54
CA PRO A 64 0.08 0.58 -11.68
C PRO A 64 -0.82 0.06 -12.81
N ARG A 65 -2.09 -0.18 -12.52
CA ARG A 65 -3.12 -0.68 -13.44
C ARG A 65 -4.51 -0.35 -12.91
N PRO A 66 -5.58 -0.52 -13.69
CA PRO A 66 -6.93 -0.41 -13.18
C PRO A 66 -7.26 -1.41 -12.07
N TYR A 67 -8.00 -0.94 -11.07
CA TYR A 67 -8.60 -1.73 -10.00
C TYR A 67 -10.09 -1.41 -9.91
N GLU A 68 -10.85 -2.34 -9.35
CA GLU A 68 -12.22 -2.12 -8.92
C GLU A 68 -12.23 -1.75 -7.44
N ASP A 69 -12.81 -0.61 -7.09
CA ASP A 69 -13.12 -0.27 -5.71
C ASP A 69 -14.41 -0.97 -5.31
N VAL A 70 -14.29 -2.04 -4.51
CA VAL A 70 -15.44 -2.87 -4.11
C VAL A 70 -16.35 -2.17 -3.10
N TRP A 71 -15.87 -1.12 -2.43
CA TRP A 71 -16.65 -0.38 -1.46
C TRP A 71 -17.50 0.73 -2.12
N HIS A 72 -16.96 1.34 -3.17
CA HIS A 72 -17.62 2.43 -3.90
C HIS A 72 -18.23 1.99 -5.23
N ASN A 73 -18.05 0.71 -5.60
CA ASN A 73 -18.54 0.12 -6.85
C ASN A 73 -18.12 0.91 -8.09
N GLU A 74 -16.83 1.26 -8.17
CA GLU A 74 -16.25 2.01 -9.30
C GLU A 74 -14.94 1.40 -9.80
N THR A 75 -14.62 1.63 -11.07
CA THR A 75 -13.29 1.28 -11.62
C THR A 75 -12.37 2.49 -11.51
N VAL A 76 -11.22 2.32 -10.85
CA VAL A 76 -10.20 3.34 -10.69
C VAL A 76 -8.97 2.97 -11.52
N ARG A 77 -8.51 3.87 -12.41
CA ARG A 77 -7.52 3.53 -13.44
C ARG A 77 -6.10 4.02 -13.17
N SER A 78 -5.95 5.24 -12.67
CA SER A 78 -4.66 5.94 -12.63
C SER A 78 -4.22 6.27 -11.21
N GLU A 79 -5.15 6.74 -10.39
CA GLU A 79 -4.92 7.11 -8.99
C GLU A 79 -6.19 6.95 -8.19
N VAL A 80 -6.05 6.66 -6.89
CA VAL A 80 -7.13 6.67 -5.92
C VAL A 80 -6.94 7.87 -5.01
N ARG A 81 -7.95 8.73 -4.88
CA ARG A 81 -7.94 9.81 -3.89
C ARG A 81 -8.55 9.32 -2.58
N LEU A 82 -7.75 9.42 -1.52
CA LEU A 82 -8.16 9.16 -0.15
C LEU A 82 -8.44 10.49 0.54
N LYS A 83 -9.62 10.60 1.16
CA LYS A 83 -9.94 11.70 2.09
C LYS A 83 -9.10 11.57 3.37
N PRO A 84 -9.02 12.60 4.23
CA PRO A 84 -8.43 12.48 5.55
C PRO A 84 -8.99 11.25 6.29
N TRP A 85 -8.10 10.41 6.82
CA TRP A 85 -8.46 9.17 7.52
C TRP A 85 -9.28 8.18 6.68
N GLY A 86 -9.31 8.36 5.37
CA GLY A 86 -10.13 7.61 4.44
C GLY A 86 -9.53 6.25 4.08
N VAL A 87 -10.41 5.32 3.73
CA VAL A 87 -10.04 3.96 3.33
C VAL A 87 -10.65 3.64 1.97
N ARG A 88 -9.93 2.88 1.15
CA ARG A 88 -10.43 2.30 -0.11
C ARG A 88 -10.02 0.84 -0.18
N VAL A 89 -10.89 0.00 -0.75
CA VAL A 89 -10.68 -1.44 -0.87
C VAL A 89 -10.71 -1.83 -2.33
N LEU A 90 -9.57 -2.25 -2.85
CA LEU A 90 -9.36 -2.51 -4.27
C LEU A 90 -9.33 -4.01 -4.54
N ARG A 91 -10.04 -4.43 -5.58
CA ARG A 91 -9.94 -5.73 -6.24
C ARG A 91 -9.25 -5.55 -7.58
N GLY A 92 -8.28 -6.38 -7.90
CA GLY A 92 -7.56 -6.31 -9.17
C GLY A 92 -7.12 -7.66 -9.66
#